data_AF-A0A5T2AA05-F1
#
_entry.id   AF-A0A5T2AA05-F1
#
_cell.length_a   1.000
_cell.length_b   1.000
_cell.length_c   1.000
_cell.angle_alpha   90.00
_cell.angle_beta   90.00
_cell.angle_gamma   90.00
#
_symmetry.space_group_name_H-M   'P 1'
#
loop_
_entity.id
_entity.type
_entity.pdbx_description
1 polymer ?
#
loop_
_entity_poly.entity_id
_entity_poly.type
_entity_poly.pdbx_seq_one_letter_code
_entity_poly.pdbx_strand_id
1 'polypeptide(L)'
;CVKENTLIITPKDGKIGDNAANITSKNENLPLFEIALKECISLEISESARNEYSAVIAEWQDINEAKIKSIKVGSGENIYKMQISQPKNDNEAFKKAQAKLNELQKGGLNGRCELIGREIRAGGKLKIKDINMDHYEFSIKSVSHSFNDQAYIISVEFES
;
A
#
# COMPACT_ATOMS: atom_id res chain seq x y z
N CYS A 1 -37.94 -5.32 -5.92
CA CYS A 1 -37.36 -4.15 -5.23
C CYS A 1 -35.90 -4.04 -5.62
N VAL A 2 -35.59 -3.12 -6.53
CA VAL A 2 -34.23 -2.85 -7.01
C VAL A 2 -33.55 -2.02 -5.93
N LYS A 3 -32.49 -2.56 -5.29
CA LYS A 3 -31.58 -1.76 -4.48
C LYS A 3 -30.44 -1.34 -5.40
N GLU A 4 -30.49 -0.10 -5.86
CA GLU A 4 -29.38 0.54 -6.54
C GLU A 4 -28.26 0.79 -5.53
N ASN A 5 -27.17 0.02 -5.65
CA ASN A 5 -25.92 0.33 -4.98
C ASN A 5 -25.09 1.20 -5.93
N THR A 6 -25.29 2.52 -5.84
CA THR A 6 -24.48 3.51 -6.55
C THR A 6 -23.07 3.52 -5.98
N LEU A 7 -22.10 3.00 -6.74
CA LEU A 7 -20.67 3.19 -6.50
C LEU A 7 -20.27 4.60 -6.96
N ILE A 8 -19.93 5.48 -6.03
CA ILE A 8 -19.35 6.80 -6.34
C ILE A 8 -17.83 6.65 -6.37
N ILE A 9 -17.28 6.44 -7.56
CA ILE A 9 -15.84 6.60 -7.81
C ILE A 9 -15.64 8.07 -8.18
N THR A 10 -14.94 8.83 -7.35
CA THR A 10 -14.54 10.20 -7.70
C THR A 10 -13.09 10.15 -8.20
N PRO A 11 -12.84 10.09 -9.51
CA PRO A 11 -11.49 10.30 -10.02
C PRO A 11 -11.19 11.81 -9.93
N LYS A 12 -10.09 12.17 -9.27
CA LYS A 12 -9.53 13.52 -9.39
C LYS A 12 -8.43 13.44 -10.44
N ASP A 13 -8.58 14.23 -11.50
CA ASP A 13 -7.64 14.36 -12.62
C ASP A 13 -6.18 14.21 -12.20
N GLY A 14 -5.60 13.09 -12.61
CA GLY A 14 -4.21 12.72 -12.41
C GLY A 14 -4.01 11.40 -13.13
N LYS A 15 -3.26 11.41 -14.23
CA LYS A 15 -2.97 10.23 -15.03
C LYS A 15 -2.50 9.11 -14.09
N ILE A 16 -3.28 8.04 -14.01
CA ILE A 16 -2.86 6.78 -13.39
C ILE A 16 -1.70 6.28 -14.24
N GLY A 17 -0.47 6.62 -13.83
CA GLY A 17 0.71 6.04 -14.43
C GLY A 17 0.70 4.56 -14.10
N ASP A 18 0.87 3.71 -15.11
CA ASP A 18 0.94 2.24 -15.03
C ASP A 18 2.10 1.69 -14.17
N ASN A 19 2.65 2.48 -13.24
CA ASN A 19 3.82 2.13 -12.43
C ASN A 19 3.47 1.65 -11.01
N ALA A 20 2.22 1.27 -10.73
CA ALA A 20 1.84 0.64 -9.47
C ALA A 20 2.08 -0.88 -9.44
N ALA A 21 2.74 -1.46 -10.45
CA ALA A 21 3.11 -2.86 -10.48
C ALA A 21 4.62 -3.00 -10.27
N ASN A 22 5.06 -3.06 -9.00
CA ASN A 22 6.20 -3.85 -8.50
C ASN A 22 6.64 -3.33 -7.11
N ILE A 23 5.78 -3.49 -6.11
CA ILE A 23 6.23 -3.39 -4.72
C ILE A 23 6.99 -4.68 -4.40
N THR A 24 8.32 -4.57 -4.44
CA THR A 24 9.36 -5.36 -3.75
C THR A 24 8.99 -6.80 -3.38
N SER A 25 9.70 -7.77 -3.95
CA SER A 25 9.66 -9.24 -3.73
C SER A 25 9.99 -9.73 -2.30
N LYS A 26 9.49 -9.07 -1.25
CA LYS A 26 9.74 -9.42 0.15
C LYS A 26 8.70 -10.36 0.79
N ASN A 27 7.67 -10.76 0.05
CA ASN A 27 6.48 -11.41 0.62
C ASN A 27 5.98 -12.62 -0.20
N GLU A 28 6.88 -13.44 -0.76
CA GLU A 28 6.44 -14.61 -1.55
C GLU A 28 5.72 -15.70 -0.72
N ASN A 29 5.94 -15.74 0.60
CA ASN A 29 5.39 -16.79 1.49
C ASN A 29 4.26 -16.31 2.44
N LEU A 30 3.64 -15.16 2.18
CA LEU A 30 2.48 -14.75 2.96
C LEU A 30 1.21 -15.48 2.52
N PRO A 31 0.30 -15.84 3.44
CA PRO A 31 -0.98 -16.45 3.07
C PRO A 31 -1.78 -15.47 2.20
N LEU A 32 -2.23 -15.95 1.03
CA LEU A 32 -3.10 -15.22 0.13
C LEU A 32 -4.55 -15.60 0.38
N PHE A 33 -5.37 -14.61 0.71
CA PHE A 33 -6.82 -14.74 0.85
C PHE A 33 -7.50 -14.11 -0.36
N GLU A 34 -8.39 -14.86 -1.00
CA GLU A 34 -9.18 -14.38 -2.13
C GLU A 34 -10.65 -14.25 -1.70
N ILE A 35 -11.25 -13.09 -1.98
CA ILE A 35 -12.67 -12.82 -1.76
C ILE A 35 -13.30 -12.25 -3.02
N ALA A 36 -14.53 -12.63 -3.36
CA ALA A 36 -15.29 -11.99 -4.42
C ALA A 36 -16.12 -10.82 -3.87
N LEU A 37 -16.39 -9.81 -4.70
CA LEU A 37 -17.22 -8.65 -4.31
C LEU A 37 -18.58 -9.07 -3.72
N LYS A 38 -19.22 -10.09 -4.30
CA LYS A 38 -20.52 -10.62 -3.82
C LYS A 38 -20.50 -11.16 -2.39
N GLU A 39 -19.33 -11.47 -1.87
CA GLU A 39 -19.15 -12.01 -0.52
C GLU A 39 -19.04 -10.89 0.51
N CYS A 40 -18.73 -9.67 0.05
CA CYS A 40 -18.64 -8.48 0.87
C CYS A 40 -20.03 -7.96 1.20
N ILE A 41 -20.31 -7.76 2.48
CA ILE A 41 -21.43 -6.96 2.96
C ILE A 41 -21.22 -5.50 2.56
N SER A 42 -19.98 -5.03 2.70
CA SER A 42 -19.53 -3.69 2.31
C SER A 42 -18.08 -3.74 1.86
N LEU A 43 -17.71 -2.85 0.94
CA LEU A 43 -16.35 -2.65 0.45
C LEU A 43 -16.13 -1.17 0.19
N GLU A 44 -15.11 -0.61 0.83
CA GLU A 44 -14.66 0.75 0.64
C GLU A 44 -13.17 0.74 0.29
N ILE A 45 -12.80 1.46 -0.77
CA ILE A 45 -11.40 1.64 -1.18
C ILE A 45 -11.21 3.14 -1.43
N SER A 46 -10.13 3.68 -0.86
CA SER A 46 -9.76 5.09 -0.91
C SER A 46 -8.30 5.21 -1.34
N GLU A 47 -8.03 6.15 -2.23
CA GLU A 47 -6.67 6.52 -2.62
C GLU A 47 -6.19 7.68 -1.75
N SER A 48 -5.00 7.55 -1.18
CA SER A 48 -4.37 8.61 -0.41
C SER A 48 -3.36 9.36 -1.27
N ALA A 49 -3.26 10.67 -1.05
CA ALA A 49 -2.26 11.52 -1.71
C ALA A 49 -0.80 11.16 -1.33
N ARG A 50 -0.56 10.16 -0.46
CA ARG A 50 0.80 9.70 -0.14
C ARG A 50 1.51 9.08 -1.34
N ASN A 51 0.75 8.58 -2.32
CA ASN A 51 1.28 7.99 -3.55
C ASN A 51 1.90 9.00 -4.54
N GLU A 52 1.98 10.28 -4.18
CA GLU A 52 2.58 11.29 -5.05
C GLU A 52 4.08 11.07 -5.28
N TYR A 53 4.83 10.59 -4.28
CA TYR A 53 6.28 10.45 -4.38
C TYR A 53 6.70 9.11 -4.99
N SER A 54 7.43 9.20 -6.10
CA SER A 54 7.88 8.06 -6.91
C SER A 54 9.40 7.88 -6.91
N ALA A 55 10.11 8.77 -6.19
CA ALA A 55 11.53 8.64 -5.89
C ALA A 55 11.91 9.33 -4.58
N VAL A 56 12.99 8.86 -3.96
CA VAL A 56 13.62 9.47 -2.77
C VAL A 56 15.08 9.78 -3.08
N ILE A 57 15.55 10.97 -2.70
CA ILE A 57 16.96 11.32 -2.66
C ILE A 57 17.38 11.42 -1.19
N ALA A 58 18.35 10.59 -0.78
CA ALA A 58 19.00 10.74 0.51
C ALA A 58 20.33 11.47 0.33
N GLU A 59 20.52 12.56 1.07
CA GLU A 59 21.71 13.40 1.03
C GLU A 59 22.43 13.37 2.37
N TRP A 60 23.76 13.41 2.34
CA TRP A 60 24.60 13.48 3.53
C TRP A 60 25.88 14.25 3.27
N GLN A 61 26.44 14.83 4.32
CA GLN A 61 27.77 15.43 4.28
C GLN A 61 28.83 14.34 4.49
N ASP A 62 29.73 14.19 3.51
CA ASP A 62 30.91 13.34 3.64
C ASP A 62 32.02 14.14 4.33
N ILE A 63 32.37 13.74 5.56
CA ILE A 63 33.40 14.42 6.35
C ILE A 63 34.79 14.23 5.74
N ASN A 64 35.04 13.13 5.03
CA ASN A 64 36.35 12.84 4.45
C ASN A 64 36.60 13.66 3.18
N GLU A 65 35.56 13.83 2.36
CA GLU A 65 35.66 14.54 1.08
C GLU A 65 35.20 16.01 1.15
N ALA A 66 34.69 16.45 2.31
CA ALA A 66 34.12 17.78 2.55
C ALA A 66 33.05 18.18 1.50
N LYS A 67 32.26 17.20 1.04
CA LYS A 67 31.25 17.35 -0.02
C LYS A 67 29.92 16.76 0.40
N ILE A 68 28.84 17.27 -0.17
CA ILE A 68 27.51 16.66 -0.07
C ILE A 68 27.44 15.52 -1.08
N LYS A 69 27.19 14.31 -0.59
CA LYS A 69 26.90 13.13 -1.40
C LYS A 69 25.40 12.85 -1.37
N SER A 70 24.90 12.22 -2.42
CA SER A 70 23.50 11.84 -2.51
C SER A 70 23.31 10.52 -3.23
N ILE A 71 22.21 9.83 -2.91
CA ILE A 71 21.75 8.64 -3.62
C ILE A 71 20.26 8.78 -3.93
N LYS A 72 19.89 8.53 -5.20
CA LYS A 72 18.49 8.49 -5.65
C LYS A 72 18.01 7.03 -5.71
N VAL A 73 16.82 6.79 -5.17
CA VAL A 73 16.11 5.51 -5.24
C VAL A 73 14.72 5.75 -5.83
N GLY A 74 14.30 4.93 -6.79
CA GLY A 74 13.04 5.09 -7.54
C GLY A 74 13.20 5.84 -8.86
N SER A 75 12.19 5.75 -9.73
CA SER A 75 12.27 6.14 -11.14
C SER A 75 11.37 7.32 -11.54
N GLY A 76 10.62 7.94 -10.62
CA GLY A 76 9.69 9.00 -10.99
C GLY A 76 10.17 10.45 -10.79
N GLU A 77 9.28 11.37 -11.17
CA GLU A 77 9.51 12.83 -11.22
C GLU A 77 9.25 13.51 -9.88
N ASN A 78 8.29 13.01 -9.11
CA ASN A 78 7.99 13.50 -7.77
C ASN A 78 8.98 12.91 -6.78
N ILE A 79 9.92 13.75 -6.36
CA ILE A 79 11.07 13.34 -5.55
C ILE A 79 10.92 13.88 -4.12
N TYR A 80 10.98 12.97 -3.15
CA TYR A 80 11.13 13.32 -1.75
C TYR A 80 12.62 13.42 -1.41
N LYS A 81 13.06 14.58 -0.90
CA LYS A 81 14.44 14.77 -0.45
C LYS A 81 14.53 14.59 1.05
N MET A 82 15.51 13.80 1.51
CA MET A 82 15.79 13.57 2.92
C MET A 82 17.27 13.76 3.24
N GLN A 83 17.56 14.35 4.38
CA GLN A 83 18.92 14.43 4.93
C GLN A 83 19.16 13.24 5.87
N ILE A 84 20.30 12.58 5.74
CA ILE A 84 20.72 11.49 6.62
C ILE A 84 22.09 11.79 7.22
N SER A 85 22.35 11.25 8.40
CA SER A 85 23.71 11.22 8.96
C SER A 85 24.64 10.41 8.06
N GLN A 86 25.93 10.75 8.05
CA GLN A 86 26.94 10.06 7.24
C GLN A 86 26.82 8.53 7.42
N PRO A 87 26.47 7.80 6.35
CA PRO A 87 26.34 6.35 6.39
C PRO A 87 27.73 5.70 6.40
N LYS A 88 27.82 4.48 6.90
CA LYS A 88 29.09 3.72 6.88
C LYS A 88 29.52 3.35 5.46
N ASN A 89 28.55 3.21 4.56
CA ASN A 89 28.73 2.91 3.15
C ASN A 89 27.49 3.31 2.35
N ASP A 90 27.63 3.38 1.03
CA ASP A 90 26.54 3.75 0.12
C ASP A 90 25.34 2.79 0.20
N ASN A 91 25.57 1.51 0.53
CA ASN A 91 24.49 0.53 0.69
C ASN A 91 23.59 0.84 1.90
N GLU A 92 24.13 1.40 2.98
CA GLU A 92 23.33 1.87 4.11
C GLU A 92 22.46 3.08 3.70
N ALA A 93 23.02 4.01 2.93
CA ALA A 93 22.27 5.14 2.37
C ALA A 93 21.13 4.66 1.47
N PHE A 94 21.42 3.71 0.59
CA PHE A 94 20.43 3.06 -0.28
C PHE A 94 19.30 2.42 0.52
N LYS A 95 19.62 1.64 1.57
CA LYS A 95 18.61 0.98 2.41
C LYS A 95 17.70 1.99 3.12
N LYS A 96 18.24 3.11 3.60
CA LYS A 96 17.46 4.19 4.23
C LYS A 96 16.53 4.86 3.22
N ALA A 97 17.06 5.22 2.05
CA ALA A 97 16.26 5.82 0.97
C ALA A 97 15.17 4.87 0.46
N GLN A 98 15.50 3.59 0.25
CA GLN A 98 14.53 2.56 -0.16
C GLN A 98 13.46 2.32 0.90
N ALA A 99 13.83 2.26 2.17
CA ALA A 99 12.86 2.13 3.26
C ALA A 99 11.89 3.31 3.28
N LYS A 100 12.40 4.54 3.07
CA LYS A 100 11.55 5.73 3.01
C LYS A 100 10.65 5.74 1.78
N LEU A 101 11.16 5.33 0.62
CA LEU A 101 10.35 5.21 -0.61
C LEU A 101 9.20 4.21 -0.40
N ASN A 102 9.50 3.05 0.18
CA ASN A 102 8.48 2.05 0.49
C ASN A 102 7.45 2.57 1.50
N GLU A 103 7.86 3.37 2.49
CA GLU A 103 6.95 4.00 3.44
C GLU A 103 6.03 5.03 2.78
N LEU A 104 6.55 5.82 1.84
CA LEU A 104 5.77 6.84 1.11
C LEU A 104 4.75 6.20 0.17
N GLN A 105 5.12 5.11 -0.49
CA GLN A 105 4.24 4.36 -1.39
C GLN A 105 3.22 3.49 -0.62
N LYS A 106 3.54 3.13 0.62
CA LYS A 106 2.67 2.31 1.45
C LYS A 106 1.44 3.08 1.91
N GLY A 107 0.27 2.50 1.74
CA GLY A 107 -1.00 3.14 2.08
C GLY A 107 -1.41 4.16 1.02
N GLY A 108 -0.87 4.07 -0.20
CA GLY A 108 -1.36 4.79 -1.37
C GLY A 108 -2.80 4.39 -1.67
N LEU A 109 -3.14 3.12 -1.46
CA LEU A 109 -4.52 2.64 -1.45
C LEU A 109 -4.84 2.07 -0.07
N ASN A 110 -5.95 2.49 0.52
CA ASN A 110 -6.47 1.91 1.76
C ASN A 110 -7.89 1.45 1.53
N GLY A 111 -8.28 0.35 2.14
CA GLY A 111 -9.65 -0.10 2.09
C GLY A 111 -10.09 -0.86 3.33
N ARG A 112 -11.40 -1.01 3.42
CA ARG A 112 -12.08 -1.79 4.43
C ARG A 112 -13.16 -2.61 3.76
N CYS A 113 -13.28 -3.87 4.16
CA CYS A 113 -14.42 -4.69 3.79
C CYS A 113 -15.01 -5.42 4.99
N GLU A 114 -16.30 -5.72 4.90
CA GLU A 114 -17.00 -6.53 5.88
C GLU A 114 -17.56 -7.79 5.23
N LEU A 115 -17.41 -8.92 5.89
CA LEU A 115 -17.79 -10.24 5.37
C LEU A 115 -18.51 -11.01 6.49
N ILE A 116 -19.39 -11.93 6.10
CA ILE A 116 -19.91 -12.94 7.04
C ILE A 116 -18.86 -14.04 7.14
N GLY A 117 -18.40 -14.31 8.37
CA GLY A 117 -17.54 -15.43 8.77
C GLY A 117 -16.52 -15.95 7.76
N ARG A 118 -15.25 -15.61 7.96
CA ARG A 118 -14.13 -16.17 7.17
C ARG A 118 -12.87 -16.31 8.00
N GLU A 119 -12.02 -17.26 7.60
CA GLU A 119 -10.67 -17.38 8.12
C GLU A 119 -9.74 -16.42 7.37
N ILE A 120 -9.63 -15.19 7.86
CA ILE A 120 -8.69 -14.17 7.37
C ILE A 120 -7.81 -13.75 8.56
N ARG A 121 -6.52 -13.53 8.32
CA ARG A 121 -5.56 -13.15 9.37
C ARG A 121 -4.76 -11.91 8.94
N ALA A 122 -4.45 -11.06 9.90
CA ALA A 122 -3.58 -9.90 9.69
C ALA A 122 -2.18 -10.35 9.25
N GLY A 123 -1.50 -9.52 8.46
CA GLY A 123 -0.18 -9.84 7.91
C GLY A 123 -0.21 -10.79 6.70
N GLY A 124 -1.39 -11.23 6.25
CA GLY A 124 -1.56 -11.91 4.96
C GLY A 124 -1.77 -10.94 3.79
N LYS A 125 -1.89 -11.51 2.59
CA LYS A 125 -2.28 -10.81 1.37
C LYS A 125 -3.78 -10.99 1.12
N LEU A 126 -4.45 -9.97 0.61
CA LEU A 126 -5.84 -9.99 0.20
C LEU A 126 -5.96 -9.65 -1.27
N LYS A 127 -6.67 -10.48 -2.02
CA LYS A 127 -7.08 -10.22 -3.39
C LYS A 127 -8.60 -10.18 -3.45
N ILE A 128 -9.13 -9.07 -3.95
CA ILE A 128 -10.56 -8.89 -4.13
C ILE A 128 -10.86 -9.08 -5.62
N LYS A 129 -11.72 -10.05 -5.93
CA LYS A 129 -12.16 -10.38 -7.29
C LYS A 129 -13.47 -9.66 -7.59
N ASP A 130 -13.78 -9.55 -8.88
CA ASP A 130 -14.99 -8.93 -9.41
C ASP A 130 -15.03 -7.41 -9.15
N ILE A 131 -13.86 -6.77 -9.07
CA ILE A 131 -13.70 -5.33 -9.05
C ILE A 131 -12.78 -4.89 -10.20
N ASN A 132 -12.85 -3.63 -10.62
CA ASN A 132 -11.95 -3.11 -11.66
C ASN A 132 -10.51 -2.86 -11.15
N MET A 133 -10.05 -3.71 -10.22
CA MET A 133 -8.75 -3.69 -9.54
C MET A 133 -8.24 -5.12 -9.27
N ASP A 134 -8.69 -6.12 -10.02
CA ASP A 134 -8.36 -7.55 -9.82
C ASP A 134 -6.86 -7.88 -9.95
N HIS A 135 -6.03 -6.93 -10.41
CA HIS A 135 -4.57 -7.06 -10.47
C HIS A 135 -3.87 -6.61 -9.18
N TYR A 136 -4.57 -5.96 -8.25
CA TYR A 136 -3.99 -5.47 -7.00
C TYR A 136 -3.96 -6.57 -5.93
N GLU A 137 -2.83 -6.67 -5.24
CA GLU A 137 -2.69 -7.43 -4.00
C GLU A 137 -2.57 -6.45 -2.84
N PHE A 138 -3.48 -6.53 -1.88
CA PHE A 138 -3.45 -5.68 -0.69
C PHE A 138 -2.80 -6.43 0.48
N SER A 139 -2.09 -5.71 1.34
CA SER A 139 -1.62 -6.20 2.64
C SER A 139 -2.71 -6.02 3.70
N ILE A 140 -3.02 -7.07 4.45
CA ILE A 140 -4.03 -7.00 5.53
C ILE A 140 -3.39 -6.35 6.78
N LYS A 141 -3.92 -5.19 7.18
CA LYS A 141 -3.46 -4.45 8.36
C LYS A 141 -4.07 -4.99 9.64
N SER A 142 -5.38 -5.21 9.62
CA SER A 142 -6.13 -5.64 10.80
C SER A 142 -7.32 -6.50 10.38
N VAL A 143 -7.71 -7.41 11.27
CA VAL A 143 -8.94 -8.20 11.16
C VAL A 143 -9.64 -8.10 12.50
N SER A 144 -10.88 -7.63 12.49
CA SER A 144 -11.72 -7.53 13.67
C SER A 144 -12.87 -8.52 13.53
N HIS A 145 -13.08 -9.33 14.56
CA HIS A 145 -14.14 -10.34 14.59
C HIS A 145 -15.21 -9.89 15.58
N SER A 146 -16.44 -9.74 15.10
CA SER A 146 -17.60 -9.40 15.91
C SER A 146 -18.61 -10.54 15.84
N PHE A 147 -19.09 -10.97 17.01
CA PHE A 147 -20.16 -11.96 17.12
C PHE A 147 -21.31 -11.32 17.85
N ASN A 148 -22.49 -11.30 17.21
CA ASN A 148 -23.73 -10.85 17.82
C ASN A 148 -24.83 -11.89 17.61
N ASP A 149 -26.02 -11.61 18.14
CA ASP A 149 -27.16 -12.53 18.08
C ASP A 149 -27.66 -12.82 16.65
N GLN A 150 -27.17 -12.08 15.64
CA GLN A 150 -27.57 -12.22 14.24
C GLN A 150 -26.52 -12.96 13.40
N ALA A 151 -25.24 -12.65 13.56
CA ALA A 151 -24.17 -13.22 12.73
C ALA A 151 -22.78 -13.05 13.34
N TYR A 152 -21.85 -13.83 12.78
CA TYR A 152 -20.42 -13.62 12.92
C TYR A 152 -19.91 -12.76 11.75
N ILE A 153 -19.54 -11.52 12.04
CA ILE A 153 -19.07 -10.54 11.06
C ILE A 153 -17.56 -10.34 11.25
N ILE A 154 -16.84 -10.31 10.14
CA ILE A 154 -15.43 -9.91 10.13
C ILE A 154 -15.29 -8.59 9.39
N SER A 155 -14.52 -7.67 9.96
CA SER A 155 -14.12 -6.42 9.33
C SER A 155 -12.61 -6.48 9.06
N VAL A 156 -12.22 -6.29 7.82
CA VAL A 156 -10.83 -6.39 7.36
C VAL A 156 -10.39 -5.03 6.87
N GLU A 157 -9.30 -4.51 7.43
CA GLU A 157 -8.63 -3.30 6.92
C GLU A 157 -7.38 -3.71 6.16
N PHE A 158 -7.18 -3.12 4.99
CA PHE A 158 -6.10 -3.47 4.09
C PHE A 158 -5.52 -2.24 3.39
N GLU A 159 -4.28 -2.36 2.92
CA GLU A 159 -3.58 -1.30 2.20
C GLU A 159 -2.71 -1.85 1.08
N SER A 160 -2.41 -1.00 0.10
CA SER A 160 -1.33 -1.21 -0.88
C SER A 160 -0.37 -0.03 -0.87
#